data_AF-A0A2V8S0F3-F1
#
_entry.id   AF-A0A2V8S0F3-F1
#
_cell.length_a   1.000
_cell.length_b   1.000
_cell.length_c   1.000
_cell.angle_alpha   90.00
_cell.angle_beta   90.00
_cell.angle_gamma   90.00
#
_symmetry.space_group_name_H-M   'P 1'
#
loop_
_entity.id
_entity.type
_entity.pdbx_description
1 polymer ?
#
loop_
_entity_poly.entity_id
_entity_poly.type
_entity_poly.pdbx_seq_one_letter_code
_entity_poly.pdbx_strand_id
1 'polypeptide(L)'
;MFRCAAQLGRCGLIICGVIGGGAENLVTKRGGLDYDARDTSSVQTFSEHSRDVASTNSKPVRSSGSLRSSTLLIIVLLGCCLLHAACGGTTQAHAPTVAANPAPTFERAETVLPALDADTDNDGIPDRSELRSYNDRENFRRWFTGIAEMQFYKLSDAWNEEQHDCAGLVRFAWREALRTHDRVWLRRMGAGYEALAPDVRAYTLQESPLGEKLFRIVPGAYRADDLDKDRFSEFADAHALKEFNCTFVSRDRAQAQPGDLLFFFQPFAQRYPYHVMIFLGAAREQDEGASDWVVYHTGASPTDKGVVKKVRLAVLDEHPDRRWRPLPTNPNFLGFYRLKILN
;
A
#
# COMPACT_ATOMS: atom_id res chain seq x y z
N MET A 1 -21.39 50.25 -53.53
CA MET A 1 -19.98 50.72 -53.55
C MET A 1 -19.08 49.50 -53.50
N PHE A 2 -18.17 49.42 -54.48
CA PHE A 2 -16.94 48.63 -54.61
C PHE A 2 -16.85 47.12 -54.25
N ARG A 3 -16.27 46.38 -55.21
CA ARG A 3 -15.98 44.93 -55.32
C ARG A 3 -14.59 44.56 -54.78
N CYS A 4 -14.35 43.24 -54.63
CA CYS A 4 -13.11 42.42 -54.82
C CYS A 4 -12.82 41.54 -53.59
N ALA A 5 -12.21 40.36 -53.65
CA ALA A 5 -11.91 39.33 -54.66
C ALA A 5 -11.28 38.14 -53.90
N ALA A 6 -11.22 36.97 -54.52
CA ALA A 6 -10.71 35.69 -54.02
C ALA A 6 -9.17 35.63 -53.82
N GLN A 7 -8.67 34.64 -53.06
CA GLN A 7 -7.39 33.97 -53.38
C GLN A 7 -7.26 32.57 -52.73
N LEU A 8 -6.87 31.59 -53.57
CA LEU A 8 -6.40 30.24 -53.26
C LEU A 8 -4.87 30.21 -53.05
N GLY A 9 -4.35 29.21 -52.32
CA GLY A 9 -2.94 28.76 -52.36
C GLY A 9 -2.61 27.84 -51.16
N ARG A 10 -2.56 26.50 -51.27
CA ARG A 10 -1.49 25.58 -51.75
C ARG A 10 -0.14 25.61 -50.99
N CYS A 11 0.20 24.42 -50.47
CA CYS A 11 1.53 23.77 -50.32
C CYS A 11 2.55 24.30 -49.30
N GLY A 12 3.14 23.37 -48.53
CA GLY A 12 4.42 23.60 -47.85
C GLY A 12 4.76 22.63 -46.71
N LEU A 13 4.99 21.35 -47.02
CA LEU A 13 5.72 20.40 -46.17
C LEU A 13 7.18 20.89 -46.04
N ILE A 14 7.71 21.07 -44.82
CA ILE A 14 9.16 21.25 -44.60
C ILE A 14 9.63 20.27 -43.54
N ILE A 15 10.28 19.22 -44.03
CA ILE A 15 11.25 18.38 -43.35
C ILE A 15 12.58 19.16 -43.34
N CYS A 16 13.26 19.20 -42.20
CA CYS A 16 14.68 19.54 -42.11
C CYS A 16 15.23 18.72 -40.92
N GLY A 17 16.28 17.93 -41.01
CA GLY A 17 17.28 17.80 -42.06
C GLY A 17 18.57 17.39 -41.35
N VAL A 18 18.95 16.14 -41.54
CA VAL A 18 20.23 15.53 -41.17
C VAL A 18 21.37 16.32 -41.82
N ILE A 19 22.44 16.61 -41.07
CA ILE A 19 23.74 16.97 -41.64
C ILE A 19 24.76 15.95 -41.14
N GLY A 20 25.34 15.21 -42.08
CA GLY A 20 26.53 14.39 -41.89
C GLY A 20 27.61 14.81 -42.89
N GLY A 21 28.86 14.51 -42.53
CA GLY A 21 30.07 14.66 -43.35
C GLY A 21 31.08 15.60 -42.70
N GLY A 22 32.33 15.25 -42.42
CA GLY A 22 33.10 14.08 -42.85
C GLY A 22 34.37 13.89 -42.01
N ALA A 23 35.05 12.79 -42.31
CA ALA A 23 36.13 12.16 -41.58
C ALA A 23 37.48 12.89 -41.63
N GLU A 24 38.31 12.67 -40.60
CA GLU A 24 39.74 12.37 -40.75
C GLU A 24 40.28 11.63 -39.50
N ASN A 25 41.20 10.71 -39.75
CA ASN A 25 41.74 9.68 -38.85
C ASN A 25 42.66 10.24 -37.74
N LEU A 26 42.75 9.58 -36.58
CA LEU A 26 43.97 8.90 -36.09
C LEU A 26 43.78 8.28 -34.67
N VAL A 27 44.25 7.02 -34.57
CA VAL A 27 44.95 6.40 -33.42
C VAL A 27 44.14 5.89 -32.20
N THR A 28 44.05 4.57 -32.19
CA THR A 28 44.02 3.59 -31.09
C THR A 28 44.31 4.07 -29.66
N LYS A 29 43.46 3.63 -28.71
CA LYS A 29 43.94 2.98 -27.47
C LYS A 29 42.85 2.08 -26.88
N ARG A 30 43.18 0.79 -26.76
CA ARG A 30 42.47 -0.19 -25.93
C ARG A 30 42.66 0.16 -24.45
N GLY A 31 41.65 -0.08 -23.65
CA GLY A 31 41.74 -0.05 -22.19
C GLY A 31 40.51 -0.73 -21.58
N GLY A 32 40.61 -2.05 -21.39
CA GLY A 32 39.74 -2.79 -20.49
C GLY A 32 40.30 -2.74 -19.07
N LEU A 33 39.40 -2.74 -18.09
CA LEU A 33 39.64 -2.98 -16.66
C LEU A 33 38.33 -3.61 -16.18
N ASP A 34 38.20 -4.94 -16.10
CA ASP A 34 38.74 -5.85 -15.09
C ASP A 34 38.42 -5.39 -13.66
N TYR A 35 37.39 -6.02 -13.06
CA TYR A 35 36.95 -5.81 -11.69
C TYR A 35 37.50 -6.96 -10.86
N ASP A 36 38.63 -6.73 -10.20
CA ASP A 36 39.27 -7.69 -9.32
C ASP A 36 38.67 -7.61 -7.91
N ALA A 37 38.42 -8.78 -7.35
CA ALA A 37 37.90 -9.00 -6.01
C ALA A 37 39.07 -9.29 -5.06
N ARG A 38 39.07 -8.65 -3.88
CA ARG A 38 39.72 -9.08 -2.63
C ARG A 38 39.38 -8.07 -1.53
N ASP A 39 38.54 -8.41 -0.56
CA ASP A 39 38.83 -9.16 0.68
C ASP A 39 39.13 -8.20 1.85
N THR A 40 38.28 -8.22 2.89
CA THR A 40 38.70 -8.43 4.28
C THR A 40 37.51 -8.40 5.24
N SER A 41 37.54 -9.37 6.14
CA SER A 41 36.68 -9.66 7.27
C SER A 41 36.73 -8.60 8.39
N SER A 42 35.58 -8.34 9.03
CA SER A 42 35.49 -8.28 10.50
C SER A 42 34.04 -8.31 10.96
N VAL A 43 33.70 -9.36 11.70
CA VAL A 43 32.51 -9.51 12.53
C VAL A 43 32.63 -8.59 13.74
N GLN A 44 31.62 -7.80 14.07
CA GLN A 44 31.36 -7.39 15.44
C GLN A 44 29.87 -7.08 15.68
N THR A 45 29.35 -7.73 16.70
CA THR A 45 28.00 -7.72 17.24
C THR A 45 27.79 -6.58 18.25
N PHE A 46 26.58 -6.00 18.25
CA PHE A 46 25.79 -5.41 19.35
C PHE A 46 26.41 -4.39 20.33
N SER A 47 25.73 -3.25 20.50
CA SER A 47 25.12 -2.83 21.78
C SER A 47 24.54 -1.40 21.69
N GLU A 48 23.35 -1.25 22.24
CA GLU A 48 22.60 -0.01 22.51
C GLU A 48 23.39 1.05 23.28
N HIS A 49 23.10 2.33 23.03
CA HIS A 49 22.99 3.33 24.09
C HIS A 49 22.16 4.54 23.66
N SER A 50 20.93 4.59 24.17
CA SER A 50 20.07 5.77 24.20
C SER A 50 20.60 6.75 25.26
N ARG A 51 20.69 8.05 24.94
CA ARG A 51 20.79 9.13 25.93
C ARG A 51 19.97 10.35 25.51
N ASP A 52 19.04 10.69 26.38
CA ASP A 52 18.26 11.92 26.47
C ASP A 52 19.11 13.19 26.49
N VAL A 53 18.66 14.28 25.85
CA VAL A 53 18.77 15.66 26.37
C VAL A 53 17.62 16.56 25.87
N ALA A 54 16.75 16.93 26.82
CA ALA A 54 16.11 18.23 27.11
C ALA A 54 15.40 19.09 26.02
N SER A 55 14.06 19.09 26.12
CA SER A 55 13.18 20.22 26.50
C SER A 55 13.70 21.66 26.35
N THR A 56 13.02 22.44 25.50
CA THR A 56 12.76 23.88 25.74
C THR A 56 11.32 24.27 25.43
N ASN A 57 10.66 24.75 26.47
CA ASN A 57 9.33 25.38 26.52
C ASN A 57 9.25 26.69 25.72
N SER A 58 8.15 26.93 25.01
CA SER A 58 7.60 28.27 24.81
C SER A 58 6.07 28.26 24.83
N LYS A 59 5.51 29.11 25.70
CA LYS A 59 4.08 29.24 26.04
C LYS A 59 3.29 29.99 24.95
N PRO A 60 1.96 29.80 24.89
CA PRO A 60 1.09 30.44 23.90
C PRO A 60 0.61 31.85 24.32
N VAL A 61 0.47 32.73 23.34
CA VAL A 61 -0.19 34.03 23.46
C VAL A 61 -1.72 33.85 23.37
N ARG A 62 -2.44 34.28 24.42
CA ARG A 62 -3.89 34.45 24.43
C ARG A 62 -4.26 35.80 23.80
N SER A 63 -5.25 35.82 22.91
CA SER A 63 -6.03 37.02 22.58
C SER A 63 -7.46 36.87 23.09
N SER A 64 -7.85 37.84 23.89
CA SER A 64 -9.16 38.05 24.53
C SER A 64 -10.13 38.84 23.65
N GLY A 65 -11.43 38.62 23.86
CA GLY A 65 -12.56 39.46 23.39
C GLY A 65 -13.67 38.58 22.80
N SER A 66 -14.95 38.68 23.13
CA SER A 66 -15.74 39.68 23.84
C SER A 66 -17.07 39.01 24.27
N LEU A 67 -17.56 39.32 25.47
CA LEU A 67 -18.91 39.00 25.95
C LEU A 67 -19.93 40.03 25.42
N ARG A 68 -21.15 39.57 25.13
CA ARG A 68 -22.49 40.18 25.35
C ARG A 68 -23.50 39.42 24.45
N SER A 69 -24.76 39.18 24.76
CA SER A 69 -25.65 39.26 25.94
C SER A 69 -27.04 38.86 25.41
N SER A 70 -27.92 38.37 26.30
CA SER A 70 -29.41 38.37 26.17
C SER A 70 -30.00 37.20 25.34
N THR A 71 -31.09 36.49 25.70
CA THR A 71 -32.29 36.84 26.51
C THR A 71 -33.13 35.57 26.83
N LEU A 72 -33.77 35.54 28.02
CA LEU A 72 -35.05 34.88 28.48
C LEU A 72 -35.46 33.47 27.97
N LEU A 73 -35.72 32.43 28.78
CA LEU A 73 -36.69 32.17 29.88
C LEU A 73 -38.16 31.83 29.48
N ILE A 74 -38.44 30.52 29.37
CA ILE A 74 -39.54 29.64 29.90
C ILE A 74 -41.05 30.01 29.73
N ILE A 75 -41.86 28.93 29.74
CA ILE A 75 -43.32 28.72 29.97
C ILE A 75 -44.12 28.62 28.64
N VAL A 76 -45.02 27.67 28.31
CA VAL A 76 -46.07 26.86 28.99
C VAL A 76 -46.46 25.69 28.01
N LEU A 77 -46.90 24.46 28.34
CA LEU A 77 -48.18 24.06 28.93
C LEU A 77 -48.24 22.52 29.18
N LEU A 78 -48.66 22.15 30.40
CA LEU A 78 -49.14 20.84 30.82
C LEU A 78 -50.64 20.70 30.49
N GLY A 79 -51.10 19.49 30.18
CA GLY A 79 -52.52 19.13 30.10
C GLY A 79 -52.73 17.64 30.40
N CYS A 80 -53.23 17.36 31.61
CA CYS A 80 -53.56 16.07 32.19
C CYS A 80 -54.51 15.20 31.34
N CYS A 81 -54.42 13.87 31.48
CA CYS A 81 -55.53 13.05 31.97
C CYS A 81 -55.08 11.59 32.17
N LEU A 82 -55.14 11.14 33.42
CA LEU A 82 -55.02 9.76 33.84
C LEU A 82 -56.31 9.38 34.57
N LEU A 83 -56.80 8.17 34.26
CA LEU A 83 -57.47 7.18 35.14
C LEU A 83 -58.98 6.88 35.02
N HIS A 84 -59.20 5.58 35.22
CA HIS A 84 -60.40 4.76 35.53
C HIS A 84 -61.26 4.31 34.34
N ALA A 85 -61.22 3.04 33.90
CA ALA A 85 -61.41 1.73 34.55
C ALA A 85 -62.87 1.23 34.52
N ALA A 86 -63.01 0.07 33.88
CA ALA A 86 -63.80 -1.10 34.29
C ALA A 86 -65.26 -1.29 33.79
N CYS A 87 -65.41 -2.50 33.22
CA CYS A 87 -66.54 -3.44 33.28
C CYS A 87 -67.63 -3.44 32.19
N GLY A 88 -67.67 -4.57 31.46
CA GLY A 88 -68.91 -5.34 31.26
C GLY A 88 -69.25 -5.68 29.80
N GLY A 89 -69.27 -6.97 29.46
CA GLY A 89 -69.96 -7.46 28.25
C GLY A 89 -69.31 -8.66 27.57
N THR A 90 -69.61 -9.86 28.06
CA THR A 90 -69.34 -11.15 27.43
C THR A 90 -70.19 -11.35 26.17
N THR A 91 -69.56 -11.68 25.04
CA THR A 91 -70.22 -12.37 23.93
C THR A 91 -69.30 -13.48 23.41
N GLN A 92 -69.70 -14.73 23.66
CA GLN A 92 -69.07 -15.92 23.10
C GLN A 92 -69.45 -16.05 21.62
N ALA A 93 -68.45 -16.20 20.75
CA ALA A 93 -68.64 -16.75 19.41
C ALA A 93 -67.74 -17.99 19.29
N HIS A 94 -68.37 -19.16 19.16
CA HIS A 94 -67.69 -20.42 18.89
C HIS A 94 -67.12 -20.41 17.46
N ALA A 95 -65.80 -20.58 17.34
CA ALA A 95 -65.13 -20.98 16.10
C ALA A 95 -64.47 -22.36 16.32
N PRO A 96 -64.57 -23.28 15.35
CA PRO A 96 -64.12 -24.66 15.52
C PRO A 96 -62.59 -24.76 15.53
N THR A 97 -62.08 -25.57 16.45
CA THR A 97 -60.66 -25.89 16.62
C THR A 97 -60.14 -26.68 15.42
N VAL A 98 -59.36 -26.04 14.56
CA VAL A 98 -58.45 -26.74 13.62
C VAL A 98 -57.15 -26.99 14.38
N ALA A 99 -56.77 -28.26 14.50
CA ALA A 99 -55.51 -28.66 15.12
C ALA A 99 -54.33 -28.05 14.35
N ALA A 100 -53.62 -27.11 14.99
CA ALA A 100 -52.38 -26.56 14.47
C ALA A 100 -51.27 -27.58 14.67
N ASN A 101 -50.70 -28.09 13.57
CA ASN A 101 -49.43 -28.81 13.62
C ASN A 101 -48.33 -27.89 14.17
N PRO A 102 -47.42 -28.36 15.03
CA PRO A 102 -46.30 -27.56 15.50
C PRO A 102 -45.40 -27.18 14.32
N ALA A 103 -45.07 -25.90 14.22
CA ALA A 103 -44.13 -25.39 13.23
C ALA A 103 -42.76 -26.03 13.43
N PRO A 104 -42.02 -26.36 12.34
CA PRO A 104 -40.68 -26.90 12.46
C PRO A 104 -39.77 -25.87 13.15
N THR A 105 -39.19 -26.26 14.27
CA THR A 105 -38.13 -25.52 14.96
C THR A 105 -36.91 -25.51 14.07
N PHE A 106 -36.68 -24.42 13.35
CA PHE A 106 -35.38 -24.18 12.72
C PHE A 106 -34.40 -23.84 13.86
N GLU A 107 -33.61 -24.82 14.29
CA GLU A 107 -32.40 -24.54 15.04
C GLU A 107 -31.55 -23.60 14.19
N ARG A 108 -31.47 -22.33 14.64
CA ARG A 108 -30.51 -21.38 14.11
C ARG A 108 -29.14 -21.98 14.37
N ALA A 109 -28.49 -22.47 13.31
CA ALA A 109 -27.07 -22.72 13.34
C ALA A 109 -26.41 -21.40 13.76
N GLU A 110 -25.90 -21.38 14.99
CA GLU A 110 -25.09 -20.29 15.48
C GLU A 110 -23.82 -20.31 14.62
N THR A 111 -23.76 -19.44 13.62
CA THR A 111 -22.53 -19.16 12.88
C THR A 111 -21.52 -18.67 13.90
N VAL A 112 -20.70 -19.60 14.40
CA VAL A 112 -19.50 -19.28 15.17
C VAL A 112 -18.66 -18.40 14.26
N LEU A 113 -18.64 -17.09 14.54
CA LEU A 113 -17.70 -16.20 13.87
C LEU A 113 -16.31 -16.79 14.13
N PRO A 114 -15.50 -17.05 13.09
CA PRO A 114 -14.13 -17.51 13.31
C PRO A 114 -13.47 -16.52 14.26
N ALA A 115 -12.78 -17.04 15.28
CA ALA A 115 -12.04 -16.20 16.20
C ALA A 115 -11.11 -15.34 15.36
N LEU A 116 -11.25 -14.02 15.42
CA LEU A 116 -10.48 -13.11 14.58
C LEU A 116 -8.96 -13.30 14.79
N ASP A 117 -8.54 -13.81 15.94
CA ASP A 117 -7.13 -14.10 16.22
C ASP A 117 -6.67 -15.50 15.70
N ALA A 118 -7.49 -16.19 14.90
CA ALA A 118 -7.13 -17.44 14.21
C ALA A 118 -6.44 -17.17 12.87
N ASP A 119 -6.03 -18.24 12.18
CA ASP A 119 -5.56 -18.24 10.79
C ASP A 119 -6.36 -19.32 10.07
N THR A 120 -7.50 -18.93 9.53
CA THR A 120 -8.54 -19.85 9.06
C THR A 120 -8.15 -20.49 7.73
N ASP A 121 -7.37 -19.80 6.90
CA ASP A 121 -6.90 -20.30 5.60
C ASP A 121 -5.48 -20.91 5.66
N ASN A 122 -4.84 -20.89 6.84
CA ASN A 122 -3.50 -21.40 7.11
C ASN A 122 -2.41 -20.73 6.26
N ASP A 123 -2.60 -19.45 5.91
CA ASP A 123 -1.63 -18.70 5.12
C ASP A 123 -0.49 -18.13 5.98
N GLY A 124 -0.58 -18.22 7.31
CA GLY A 124 0.44 -17.76 8.25
C GLY A 124 0.22 -16.34 8.78
N ILE A 125 -0.80 -15.63 8.30
CA ILE A 125 -1.22 -14.31 8.79
C ILE A 125 -2.48 -14.49 9.64
N PRO A 126 -2.58 -13.86 10.81
CA PRO A 126 -3.83 -13.93 11.56
C PRO A 126 -4.95 -13.21 10.81
N ASP A 127 -6.12 -13.83 10.78
CA ASP A 127 -7.38 -13.36 10.19
C ASP A 127 -7.71 -11.89 10.51
N ARG A 128 -7.40 -11.44 11.74
CA ARG A 128 -7.62 -10.05 12.20
C ARG A 128 -6.69 -9.03 11.55
N SER A 129 -5.54 -9.47 11.05
CA SER A 129 -4.60 -8.64 10.32
C SER A 129 -4.96 -8.53 8.83
N GLU A 130 -5.93 -9.30 8.32
CA GLU A 130 -6.40 -9.21 6.94
C GLU A 130 -7.50 -8.16 6.77
N LEU A 131 -7.46 -7.45 5.64
CA LEU A 131 -8.45 -6.45 5.26
C LEU A 131 -9.61 -7.12 4.51
N ARG A 132 -10.60 -7.57 5.27
CA ARG A 132 -11.73 -8.36 4.71
C ARG A 132 -12.70 -7.54 3.88
N SER A 133 -12.89 -6.27 4.25
CA SER A 133 -13.84 -5.41 3.54
C SER A 133 -13.25 -4.91 2.23
N TYR A 134 -14.07 -4.86 1.18
CA TYR A 134 -13.66 -4.31 -0.12
C TYR A 134 -13.09 -2.89 0.03
N ASN A 135 -13.76 -2.04 0.82
CA ASN A 135 -13.34 -0.65 1.02
C ASN A 135 -11.98 -0.55 1.73
N ASP A 136 -11.70 -1.39 2.72
CA ASP A 136 -10.40 -1.38 3.40
C ASP A 136 -9.28 -1.80 2.46
N ARG A 137 -9.51 -2.81 1.62
CA ARG A 137 -8.54 -3.24 0.60
C ARG A 137 -8.27 -2.13 -0.41
N GLU A 138 -9.31 -1.48 -0.91
CA GLU A 138 -9.15 -0.38 -1.87
C GLU A 138 -8.48 0.85 -1.23
N ASN A 139 -8.82 1.19 0.01
CA ASN A 139 -8.17 2.28 0.74
C ASN A 139 -6.70 1.97 0.98
N PHE A 140 -6.37 0.76 1.44
CA PHE A 140 -4.99 0.32 1.59
C PHE A 140 -4.24 0.37 0.27
N ARG A 141 -4.79 -0.18 -0.83
CA ARG A 141 -4.15 -0.15 -2.15
C ARG A 141 -3.83 1.27 -2.59
N ARG A 142 -4.77 2.20 -2.45
CA ARG A 142 -4.58 3.62 -2.81
C ARG A 142 -3.50 4.30 -2.00
N TRP A 143 -3.46 4.06 -0.70
CA TRP A 143 -2.40 4.58 0.16
C TRP A 143 -1.04 3.94 -0.17
N PHE A 144 -1.00 2.62 -0.24
CA PHE A 144 0.20 1.84 -0.53
C PHE A 144 0.85 2.24 -1.86
N THR A 145 0.08 2.28 -2.95
CA THR A 145 0.63 2.64 -4.26
C THR A 145 0.98 4.12 -4.35
N GLY A 146 0.18 5.01 -3.77
CA GLY A 146 0.48 6.45 -3.79
C GLY A 146 1.71 6.82 -2.97
N ILE A 147 1.89 6.21 -1.78
CA ILE A 147 3.09 6.41 -0.97
C ILE A 147 4.32 5.86 -1.68
N ALA A 148 4.23 4.68 -2.29
CA ALA A 148 5.32 4.11 -3.07
C ALA A 148 5.69 4.97 -4.28
N GLU A 149 4.71 5.47 -5.03
CA GLU A 149 4.91 6.32 -6.20
C GLU A 149 5.64 7.62 -5.82
N MET A 150 5.27 8.26 -4.71
CA MET A 150 5.87 9.53 -4.29
C MET A 150 7.38 9.43 -4.03
N GLN A 151 7.89 8.25 -3.68
CA GLN A 151 9.34 8.04 -3.47
C GLN A 151 10.16 8.24 -4.75
N PHE A 152 9.53 8.14 -5.93
CA PHE A 152 10.20 8.48 -7.19
C PHE A 152 10.46 9.97 -7.35
N TYR A 153 9.52 10.82 -6.93
CA TYR A 153 9.62 12.27 -7.08
C TYR A 153 10.46 12.91 -5.98
N LYS A 154 10.25 12.47 -4.73
CA LYS A 154 11.03 12.90 -3.59
C LYS A 154 10.96 11.84 -2.50
N LEU A 155 12.11 11.28 -2.14
CA LEU A 155 12.22 10.39 -0.98
C LEU A 155 11.72 11.12 0.27
N SER A 156 10.85 10.46 1.02
CA SER A 156 10.38 10.99 2.29
C SER A 156 11.47 10.85 3.35
N ASP A 157 11.66 11.90 4.15
CA ASP A 157 12.56 11.87 5.31
C ASP A 157 12.09 10.86 6.38
N ALA A 158 10.83 10.41 6.29
CA ALA A 158 10.29 9.34 7.13
C ALA A 158 10.80 7.95 6.73
N TRP A 159 11.35 7.78 5.51
CA TRP A 159 11.91 6.52 5.06
C TRP A 159 13.38 6.42 5.47
N ASN A 160 13.66 5.59 6.48
CA ASN A 160 15.01 5.34 6.96
C ASN A 160 15.96 4.95 5.81
N GLU A 161 17.08 5.68 5.69
CA GLU A 161 18.14 5.45 4.70
C GLU A 161 18.70 4.02 4.74
N GLU A 162 18.79 3.42 5.93
CA GLU A 162 19.21 2.03 6.12
C GLU A 162 18.19 1.00 5.59
N GLN A 163 17.08 1.45 5.01
CA GLN A 163 16.09 0.61 4.35
C GLN A 163 15.80 1.09 2.93
N HIS A 164 16.70 1.86 2.30
CA HIS A 164 16.58 2.25 0.89
C HIS A 164 17.00 1.07 0.00
N ASP A 165 16.14 0.05 -0.03
CA ASP A 165 16.27 -1.13 -0.88
C ASP A 165 14.90 -1.52 -1.50
N CYS A 166 14.90 -2.45 -2.45
CA CYS A 166 13.68 -2.87 -3.14
C CYS A 166 12.56 -3.35 -2.19
N ALA A 167 12.89 -4.15 -1.20
CA ALA A 167 11.94 -4.62 -0.19
C ALA A 167 11.59 -3.51 0.83
N GLY A 168 12.51 -2.60 1.08
CA GLY A 168 12.36 -1.45 1.95
C GLY A 168 11.32 -0.46 1.45
N LEU A 169 11.21 -0.28 0.14
CA LEU A 169 10.12 0.50 -0.46
C LEU A 169 8.75 -0.11 -0.15
N VAL A 170 8.61 -1.44 -0.28
CA VAL A 170 7.38 -2.17 0.09
C VAL A 170 7.09 -2.02 1.58
N ARG A 171 8.10 -2.24 2.42
CA ARG A 171 7.99 -2.14 3.88
C ARG A 171 7.57 -0.75 4.34
N PHE A 172 8.16 0.29 3.76
CA PHE A 172 7.84 1.67 4.05
C PHE A 172 6.40 2.00 3.62
N ALA A 173 6.05 1.73 2.36
CA ALA A 173 4.73 2.02 1.85
C ALA A 173 3.62 1.26 2.58
N TRP A 174 3.84 0.00 2.96
CA TRP A 174 2.85 -0.79 3.71
C TRP A 174 2.61 -0.18 5.09
N ARG A 175 3.66 0.07 5.88
CA ARG A 175 3.52 0.67 7.21
C ARG A 175 2.75 1.97 7.15
N GLU A 176 3.17 2.84 6.24
CA GLU A 176 2.61 4.17 6.12
C GLU A 176 1.16 4.11 5.66
N ALA A 177 0.78 3.17 4.78
CA ALA A 177 -0.60 2.94 4.38
C ALA A 177 -1.54 2.47 5.51
N LEU A 178 -1.00 1.95 6.61
CA LEU A 178 -1.77 1.54 7.78
C LEU A 178 -1.80 2.61 8.88
N ARG A 179 -1.07 3.73 8.75
CA ARG A 179 -1.13 4.81 9.74
C ARG A 179 -2.40 5.64 9.55
N THR A 180 -2.75 6.41 10.58
CA THR A 180 -3.73 7.48 10.46
C THR A 180 -3.17 8.62 9.62
N HIS A 181 -3.84 9.00 8.53
CA HIS A 181 -3.36 10.01 7.58
C HIS A 181 -3.82 11.43 7.97
N ASP A 182 -3.48 11.84 9.19
CA ASP A 182 -3.84 13.15 9.72
C ASP A 182 -2.84 14.26 9.34
N ARG A 183 -3.04 15.46 9.90
CA ARG A 183 -2.13 16.60 9.65
C ARG A 183 -0.71 16.36 10.19
N VAL A 184 -0.53 15.54 11.22
CA VAL A 184 0.79 15.20 11.77
C VAL A 184 1.52 14.30 10.79
N TRP A 185 0.84 13.28 10.27
CA TRP A 185 1.35 12.39 9.24
C TRP A 185 1.77 13.15 7.98
N LEU A 186 0.89 14.01 7.44
CA LEU A 186 1.20 14.80 6.23
C LEU A 186 2.44 15.68 6.39
N ARG A 187 2.60 16.34 7.55
CA ARG A 187 3.80 17.15 7.83
C ARG A 187 5.07 16.31 7.88
N ARG A 188 4.99 15.11 8.46
CA ARG A 188 6.13 14.18 8.56
C ARG A 188 6.52 13.64 7.18
N MET A 189 5.54 13.31 6.33
CA MET A 189 5.80 12.77 5.00
C MET A 189 6.37 13.80 4.04
N GLY A 190 6.01 15.07 4.22
CA GLY A 190 6.53 16.21 3.48
C GLY A 190 5.55 16.76 2.44
N ALA A 191 6.02 17.74 1.65
CA ALA A 191 5.22 18.34 0.59
C ALA A 191 4.92 17.35 -0.55
N GLY A 192 3.73 17.44 -1.14
CA GLY A 192 3.29 16.60 -2.25
C GLY A 192 2.35 15.45 -1.86
N TYR A 193 2.17 15.18 -0.56
CA TYR A 193 1.14 14.25 -0.10
C TYR A 193 -0.20 14.96 0.07
N GLU A 194 -1.24 14.34 -0.50
CA GLU A 194 -2.63 14.73 -0.34
C GLU A 194 -3.44 13.55 0.21
N ALA A 195 -4.70 13.79 0.58
CA ALA A 195 -5.59 12.72 1.03
C ALA A 195 -5.94 11.81 -0.16
N LEU A 196 -5.39 10.59 -0.19
CA LEU A 196 -5.56 9.66 -1.32
C LEU A 196 -6.85 8.83 -1.21
N ALA A 197 -7.21 8.47 0.02
CA ALA A 197 -8.38 7.69 0.38
C ALA A 197 -8.71 7.92 1.87
N PRO A 198 -9.90 7.50 2.36
CA PRO A 198 -10.10 7.32 3.78
C PRO A 198 -9.09 6.34 4.38
N ASP A 199 -8.83 6.44 5.68
CA ASP A 199 -8.01 5.46 6.40
C ASP A 199 -8.64 4.06 6.36
N VAL A 200 -7.79 3.04 6.49
CA VAL A 200 -8.24 1.66 6.71
C VAL A 200 -8.98 1.59 8.05
N ARG A 201 -10.21 1.06 8.03
CA ARG A 201 -11.10 1.00 9.20
C ARG A 201 -10.88 -0.22 10.07
N ALA A 202 -10.36 -1.30 9.49
CA ALA A 202 -10.15 -2.56 10.21
C ALA A 202 -9.21 -2.37 11.40
N TYR A 203 -8.10 -1.64 11.19
CA TYR A 203 -7.15 -1.25 12.22
C TYR A 203 -6.17 -0.20 11.67
N THR A 204 -5.52 0.53 12.59
CA THR A 204 -4.32 1.33 12.31
C THR A 204 -3.06 0.56 12.69
N LEU A 205 -1.89 0.95 12.19
CA LEU A 205 -0.61 0.31 12.53
C LEU A 205 -0.39 0.23 14.06
N GLN A 206 -0.81 1.26 14.80
CA GLN A 206 -0.70 1.32 16.25
C GLN A 206 -1.64 0.35 16.98
N GLU A 207 -2.77 0.03 16.36
CA GLU A 207 -3.80 -0.89 16.86
C GLU A 207 -3.72 -2.27 16.19
N SER A 208 -2.72 -2.48 15.33
CA SER A 208 -2.50 -3.72 14.61
C SER A 208 -2.27 -4.87 15.58
N PRO A 209 -2.88 -6.05 15.36
CA PRO A 209 -2.59 -7.26 16.15
C PRO A 209 -1.12 -7.65 16.15
N LEU A 210 -0.37 -7.27 15.11
CA LEU A 210 1.06 -7.55 14.94
C LEU A 210 1.96 -6.36 15.34
N GLY A 211 1.38 -5.22 15.70
CA GLY A 211 2.11 -3.97 15.94
C GLY A 211 3.01 -3.60 14.75
N GLU A 212 4.24 -3.17 15.04
CA GLU A 212 5.26 -2.84 14.01
C GLU A 212 5.90 -4.10 13.38
N LYS A 213 5.74 -5.28 13.99
CA LYS A 213 6.23 -6.58 13.48
C LYS A 213 5.28 -7.14 12.40
N LEU A 214 5.05 -6.37 11.34
CA LEU A 214 4.07 -6.70 10.29
C LEU A 214 4.41 -7.94 9.47
N PHE A 215 5.69 -8.32 9.37
CA PHE A 215 6.12 -9.30 8.39
C PHE A 215 6.40 -10.64 9.00
N ARG A 216 5.76 -11.69 8.48
CA ARG A 216 6.14 -13.06 8.79
C ARG A 216 7.49 -13.39 8.15
N ILE A 217 8.38 -14.05 8.90
CA ILE A 217 9.75 -14.35 8.44
C ILE A 217 10.09 -15.85 8.45
N VAL A 218 9.10 -16.69 8.78
CA VAL A 218 9.24 -18.15 8.85
C VAL A 218 8.01 -18.85 8.25
N PRO A 219 8.12 -20.11 7.79
CA PRO A 219 6.99 -20.86 7.25
C PRO A 219 6.03 -21.39 8.32
N GLY A 220 4.78 -21.66 7.92
CA GLY A 220 3.74 -22.33 8.72
C GLY A 220 2.53 -21.46 9.03
N ALA A 221 1.46 -22.04 9.58
CA ALA A 221 0.28 -21.30 10.05
C ALA A 221 0.63 -20.37 11.23
N TYR A 222 -0.18 -19.34 11.45
CA TYR A 222 -0.09 -18.44 12.59
C TYR A 222 -0.39 -19.17 13.91
N ARG A 223 0.29 -18.75 14.97
CA ARG A 223 -0.01 -19.16 16.35
C ARG A 223 0.02 -17.94 17.25
N ALA A 224 -0.79 -17.93 18.30
CA ALA A 224 -0.88 -16.79 19.21
C ALA A 224 0.45 -16.41 19.89
N ASP A 225 1.40 -17.35 20.02
CA ASP A 225 2.73 -17.14 20.58
C ASP A 225 3.81 -16.79 19.53
N ASP A 226 3.43 -16.57 18.27
CA ASP A 226 4.36 -16.29 17.17
C ASP A 226 5.11 -14.95 17.36
N LEU A 227 4.46 -13.94 17.94
CA LEU A 227 5.08 -12.63 18.21
C LEU A 227 6.17 -12.72 19.28
N ASP A 228 5.95 -13.56 20.30
CA ASP A 228 6.91 -13.82 21.39
C ASP A 228 8.07 -14.72 20.93
N LYS A 229 7.85 -15.48 19.85
CA LYS A 229 8.83 -16.41 19.26
C LYS A 229 9.56 -15.83 18.04
N ASP A 230 9.47 -14.53 17.83
CA ASP A 230 10.11 -13.82 16.72
C ASP A 230 9.83 -14.43 15.34
N ARG A 231 8.60 -14.94 15.15
CA ARG A 231 8.14 -15.47 13.86
C ARG A 231 7.66 -14.35 12.93
N PHE A 232 7.42 -13.18 13.51
CA PHE A 232 7.19 -11.92 12.84
C PHE A 232 8.29 -10.91 13.16
N SER A 233 8.52 -9.97 12.25
CA SER A 233 9.56 -8.97 12.34
C SER A 233 9.11 -7.64 11.71
N GLU A 234 9.75 -6.56 12.11
CA GLU A 234 9.65 -5.27 11.43
C GLU A 234 10.38 -5.30 10.06
N PHE A 235 11.27 -6.27 9.87
CA PHE A 235 12.08 -6.41 8.67
C PHE A 235 11.70 -7.68 7.91
N ALA A 236 11.60 -7.56 6.58
CA ALA A 236 11.56 -8.66 5.65
C ALA A 236 12.30 -8.27 4.37
N ASP A 237 13.19 -9.14 3.91
CA ASP A 237 13.81 -8.99 2.59
C ASP A 237 12.82 -9.43 1.49
N ALA A 238 13.22 -9.28 0.23
CA ALA A 238 12.37 -9.63 -0.90
C ALA A 238 12.02 -11.14 -0.93
N HIS A 239 12.88 -12.00 -0.39
CA HIS A 239 12.60 -13.43 -0.30
C HIS A 239 11.51 -13.71 0.74
N ALA A 240 11.67 -13.23 1.97
CA ALA A 240 10.68 -13.40 3.04
C ALA A 240 9.33 -12.75 2.68
N LEU A 241 9.33 -11.60 2.02
CA LEU A 241 8.11 -10.98 1.50
C LEU A 241 7.38 -11.93 0.54
N LYS A 242 8.08 -12.44 -0.47
CA LYS A 242 7.51 -13.34 -1.47
C LYS A 242 6.98 -14.64 -0.84
N GLU A 243 7.80 -15.29 0.00
CA GLU A 243 7.51 -16.63 0.51
C GLU A 243 6.42 -16.62 1.59
N PHE A 244 6.43 -15.63 2.48
CA PHE A 244 5.61 -15.68 3.69
C PHE A 244 4.50 -14.63 3.73
N ASN A 245 4.63 -13.51 3.01
CA ASN A 245 3.72 -12.37 3.12
C ASN A 245 2.87 -12.15 1.87
N CYS A 246 3.09 -12.94 0.81
CA CYS A 246 2.37 -12.81 -0.44
C CYS A 246 1.81 -14.15 -0.93
N THR A 247 0.75 -14.06 -1.73
CA THR A 247 0.14 -15.16 -2.48
C THR A 247 0.38 -14.95 -3.97
N PHE A 248 0.76 -16.01 -4.69
CA PHE A 248 0.95 -15.93 -6.14
C PHE A 248 -0.37 -15.62 -6.86
N VAL A 249 -0.35 -14.66 -7.79
CA VAL A 249 -1.51 -14.28 -8.60
C VAL A 249 -1.42 -14.90 -9.98
N SER A 250 -0.44 -14.48 -10.78
CA SER A 250 -0.24 -14.93 -12.15
C SER A 250 1.10 -14.45 -12.69
N ARG A 251 1.54 -14.99 -13.83
CA ARG A 251 2.61 -14.39 -14.64
C ARG A 251 2.05 -13.49 -15.75
N ASP A 252 0.73 -13.47 -15.93
CA ASP A 252 0.01 -12.58 -16.83
C ASP A 252 -0.31 -11.25 -16.14
N ARG A 253 0.16 -10.14 -16.73
CA ARG A 253 -0.07 -8.79 -16.20
C ARG A 253 -1.54 -8.37 -16.25
N ALA A 254 -2.36 -8.97 -17.10
CA ALA A 254 -3.79 -8.67 -17.15
C ALA A 254 -4.54 -9.08 -15.86
N GLN A 255 -3.93 -9.93 -15.03
CA GLN A 255 -4.47 -10.36 -13.74
C GLN A 255 -3.94 -9.51 -12.56
N ALA A 256 -3.00 -8.60 -12.80
CA ALA A 256 -2.41 -7.77 -11.77
C ALA A 256 -3.35 -6.64 -11.35
N GLN A 257 -3.38 -6.34 -10.05
CA GLN A 257 -4.10 -5.21 -9.48
C GLN A 257 -3.14 -4.22 -8.81
N PRO A 258 -3.47 -2.91 -8.75
CA PRO A 258 -2.67 -1.92 -8.03
C PRO A 258 -2.30 -2.40 -6.62
N GLY A 259 -1.01 -2.37 -6.28
CA GLY A 259 -0.47 -2.86 -5.01
C GLY A 259 -0.01 -4.32 -5.03
N ASP A 260 -0.27 -5.07 -6.10
CA ASP A 260 0.38 -6.36 -6.31
C ASP A 260 1.88 -6.15 -6.58
N LEU A 261 2.71 -7.11 -6.19
CA LEU A 261 4.17 -7.08 -6.27
C LEU A 261 4.66 -7.95 -7.42
N LEU A 262 5.66 -7.49 -8.16
CA LEU A 262 6.36 -8.29 -9.17
C LEU A 262 7.70 -8.75 -8.61
N PHE A 263 7.96 -10.05 -8.67
CA PHE A 263 9.22 -10.62 -8.17
C PHE A 263 10.11 -11.13 -9.30
N PHE A 264 11.40 -10.90 -9.12
CA PHE A 264 12.47 -11.49 -9.94
C PHE A 264 13.43 -12.29 -9.07
N PHE A 265 14.02 -13.34 -9.65
CA PHE A 265 15.10 -14.14 -9.05
C PHE A 265 16.36 -14.08 -9.90
N GLN A 266 17.49 -13.76 -9.28
CA GLN A 266 18.81 -13.63 -9.89
C GLN A 266 19.75 -14.67 -9.26
N PRO A 267 19.87 -15.89 -9.82
CA PRO A 267 20.60 -16.99 -9.18
C PRO A 267 22.11 -16.71 -9.00
N PHE A 268 22.66 -15.75 -9.74
CA PHE A 268 24.07 -15.39 -9.69
C PHE A 268 24.38 -14.31 -8.64
N ALA A 269 23.37 -13.67 -8.07
CA ALA A 269 23.57 -12.69 -7.01
C ALA A 269 23.90 -13.43 -5.70
N GLN A 270 25.10 -13.19 -5.17
CA GLN A 270 25.59 -13.86 -3.96
C GLN A 270 24.84 -13.43 -2.69
N ARG A 271 24.27 -12.21 -2.70
CA ARG A 271 23.47 -11.65 -1.61
C ARG A 271 22.18 -11.08 -2.19
N TYR A 272 21.06 -11.35 -1.52
CA TYR A 272 19.72 -10.90 -1.90
C TYR A 272 19.36 -11.20 -3.37
N PRO A 273 19.22 -12.48 -3.75
CA PRO A 273 18.95 -12.85 -5.14
C PRO A 273 17.52 -12.51 -5.59
N TYR A 274 16.67 -12.02 -4.70
CA TYR A 274 15.30 -11.62 -5.01
C TYR A 274 15.22 -10.11 -5.19
N HIS A 275 14.44 -9.69 -6.17
CA HIS A 275 14.12 -8.29 -6.39
C HIS A 275 12.61 -8.11 -6.51
N VAL A 276 12.09 -7.01 -5.99
CA VAL A 276 10.66 -6.73 -5.94
C VAL A 276 10.35 -5.35 -6.50
N MET A 277 9.26 -5.27 -7.26
CA MET A 277 8.67 -4.03 -7.76
C MET A 277 7.20 -3.95 -7.33
N ILE A 278 6.66 -2.74 -7.23
CA ILE A 278 5.25 -2.51 -6.90
C ILE A 278 4.50 -2.14 -8.17
N PHE A 279 3.43 -2.89 -8.49
CA PHE A 279 2.51 -2.54 -9.57
C PHE A 279 1.61 -1.39 -9.14
N LEU A 280 1.68 -0.27 -9.84
CA LEU A 280 0.81 0.89 -9.59
C LEU A 280 -0.51 0.76 -10.35
N GLY A 281 -0.50 0.10 -11.51
CA GLY A 281 -1.59 0.20 -12.47
C GLY A 281 -1.57 1.58 -13.12
N ALA A 282 -2.65 2.36 -12.93
CA ALA A 282 -2.63 3.78 -13.29
C ALA A 282 -1.74 4.55 -12.30
N ALA A 283 -0.78 5.31 -12.82
CA ALA A 283 -0.02 6.24 -11.99
C ALA A 283 -0.87 7.45 -11.62
N ARG A 284 -0.56 8.11 -10.51
CA ARG A 284 -1.26 9.33 -10.09
C ARG A 284 -0.73 10.57 -10.79
N GLU A 285 0.58 10.62 -10.93
CA GLU A 285 1.29 11.76 -11.50
C GLU A 285 1.90 11.33 -12.83
N GLN A 286 1.82 12.13 -13.90
CA GLN A 286 2.45 11.80 -15.19
C GLN A 286 2.11 10.38 -15.68
N ASP A 287 0.81 10.04 -15.70
CA ASP A 287 0.33 8.69 -16.02
C ASP A 287 0.35 8.34 -17.51
N GLU A 288 0.48 9.36 -18.37
CA GLU A 288 0.44 9.24 -19.83
C GLU A 288 -0.80 8.47 -20.35
N GLY A 289 -1.90 8.49 -19.58
CA GLY A 289 -3.10 7.69 -19.86
C GLY A 289 -2.89 6.18 -19.85
N ALA A 290 -1.79 5.70 -19.26
CA ALA A 290 -1.43 4.28 -19.18
C ALA A 290 -1.74 3.69 -17.80
N SER A 291 -2.03 2.39 -17.77
CA SER A 291 -2.39 1.63 -16.56
C SER A 291 -1.44 0.47 -16.27
N ASP A 292 -0.22 0.52 -16.79
CA ASP A 292 0.80 -0.52 -16.64
C ASP A 292 2.06 -0.02 -15.91
N TRP A 293 1.93 0.94 -15.00
CA TRP A 293 3.06 1.51 -14.28
C TRP A 293 3.55 0.61 -13.15
N VAL A 294 4.87 0.63 -12.94
CA VAL A 294 5.55 0.06 -11.78
C VAL A 294 6.49 1.08 -11.15
N VAL A 295 6.68 0.96 -9.84
CA VAL A 295 7.72 1.67 -9.10
C VAL A 295 8.57 0.69 -8.32
N TYR A 296 9.87 0.93 -8.27
CA TYR A 296 10.82 0.06 -7.56
C TYR A 296 12.10 0.81 -7.19
N HIS A 297 12.80 0.32 -6.18
CA HIS A 297 14.14 0.79 -5.85
C HIS A 297 15.18 -0.13 -6.49
N THR A 298 16.23 0.40 -7.13
CA THR A 298 17.21 -0.42 -7.87
C THR A 298 18.22 -1.16 -6.98
N GLY A 299 18.39 -0.74 -5.73
CA GLY A 299 19.27 -1.41 -4.75
C GLY A 299 18.64 -2.69 -4.21
N ALA A 300 19.44 -3.75 -4.09
CA ALA A 300 19.02 -5.03 -3.51
C ALA A 300 19.17 -5.04 -1.98
N SER A 301 20.03 -4.15 -1.45
CA SER A 301 20.29 -3.95 -0.03
C SER A 301 20.52 -2.46 0.30
N PRO A 302 20.46 -2.06 1.58
CA PRO A 302 20.68 -0.66 1.97
C PRO A 302 22.07 -0.11 1.66
N THR A 303 23.07 -1.00 1.55
CA THR A 303 24.44 -0.62 1.16
C THR A 303 24.55 -0.33 -0.34
N ASP A 304 23.59 -0.78 -1.14
CA ASP A 304 23.53 -0.47 -2.57
C ASP A 304 22.95 0.93 -2.73
N LYS A 305 23.73 1.88 -3.28
CA LYS A 305 23.28 3.24 -3.61
C LYS A 305 22.31 3.24 -4.80
N GLY A 306 21.19 2.55 -4.65
CA GLY A 306 20.13 2.49 -5.63
C GLY A 306 19.36 3.80 -5.69
N VAL A 307 18.44 3.85 -6.65
CA VAL A 307 17.50 4.95 -6.82
C VAL A 307 16.11 4.37 -7.01
N VAL A 308 15.08 5.14 -6.65
CA VAL A 308 13.71 4.79 -7.04
C VAL A 308 13.51 5.09 -8.52
N LYS A 309 12.94 4.14 -9.24
CA LYS A 309 12.55 4.25 -10.64
C LYS A 309 11.07 4.01 -10.77
N LYS A 310 10.45 4.78 -11.66
CA LYS A 310 9.07 4.62 -12.12
C LYS A 310 9.09 4.41 -13.62
N VAL A 311 8.52 3.30 -14.08
CA VAL A 311 8.53 2.91 -15.50
C VAL A 311 7.26 2.15 -15.84
N ARG A 312 6.93 2.08 -17.13
CA ARG A 312 5.86 1.23 -17.63
C ARG A 312 6.35 -0.21 -17.82
N LEU A 313 5.48 -1.19 -17.62
CA LEU A 313 5.76 -2.59 -17.93
C LEU A 313 6.09 -2.76 -19.42
N ALA A 314 5.41 -2.04 -20.31
CA ALA A 314 5.74 -2.04 -21.74
C ALA A 314 7.19 -1.63 -22.04
N VAL A 315 7.78 -0.72 -21.25
CA VAL A 315 9.20 -0.35 -21.38
C VAL A 315 10.10 -1.47 -20.85
N LEU A 316 9.70 -2.12 -19.74
CA LEU A 316 10.45 -3.24 -19.17
C LEU A 316 10.43 -4.49 -20.06
N ASP A 317 9.43 -4.67 -20.91
CA ASP A 317 9.38 -5.77 -21.90
C ASP A 317 10.57 -5.75 -22.85
N GLU A 318 11.08 -4.55 -23.12
CA GLU A 318 12.21 -4.30 -24.00
C GLU A 318 13.52 -4.08 -23.25
N HIS A 319 13.55 -4.33 -21.93
CA HIS A 319 14.72 -4.09 -21.10
C HIS A 319 15.98 -4.76 -21.73
N PRO A 320 17.12 -4.04 -21.84
CA PRO A 320 18.30 -4.54 -22.55
C PRO A 320 18.84 -5.83 -21.94
N ASP A 321 18.88 -5.93 -20.61
CA ASP A 321 19.12 -7.20 -19.92
C ASP A 321 17.81 -8.00 -19.86
N ARG A 322 17.76 -9.10 -20.61
CA ARG A 322 16.60 -9.99 -20.77
C ARG A 322 16.11 -10.57 -19.44
N ARG A 323 16.97 -10.65 -18.43
CA ARG A 323 16.64 -11.22 -17.12
C ARG A 323 15.64 -10.35 -16.34
N TRP A 324 15.54 -9.07 -16.67
CA TRP A 324 14.64 -8.11 -16.04
C TRP A 324 13.33 -7.88 -16.79
N ARG A 325 13.07 -8.64 -17.86
CA ARG A 325 11.82 -8.52 -18.63
C ARG A 325 10.68 -9.25 -17.92
N PRO A 326 9.54 -8.61 -17.58
CA PRO A 326 8.41 -9.23 -16.90
C PRO A 326 7.54 -10.03 -17.89
N LEU A 327 8.16 -11.00 -18.57
CA LEU A 327 7.54 -11.85 -19.57
C LEU A 327 7.28 -13.25 -18.99
N PRO A 328 6.12 -13.89 -19.27
CA PRO A 328 5.83 -15.24 -18.81
C PRO A 328 6.87 -16.30 -19.21
N THR A 329 7.66 -16.04 -20.25
CA THR A 329 8.71 -16.95 -20.72
C THR A 329 10.07 -16.70 -20.05
N ASN A 330 10.26 -15.58 -19.34
CA ASN A 330 11.52 -15.29 -18.66
C ASN A 330 11.62 -16.07 -17.34
N PRO A 331 12.53 -17.05 -17.19
CA PRO A 331 12.61 -17.86 -15.96
C PRO A 331 12.96 -17.05 -14.70
N ASN A 332 13.57 -15.87 -14.86
CA ASN A 332 13.90 -15.00 -13.74
C ASN A 332 12.70 -14.18 -13.26
N PHE A 333 11.64 -14.06 -14.06
CA PHE A 333 10.40 -13.38 -13.65
C PHE A 333 9.47 -14.38 -12.95
N LEU A 334 9.30 -14.24 -11.65
CA LEU A 334 8.54 -15.17 -10.82
C LEU A 334 7.03 -14.95 -10.95
N GLY A 335 6.61 -13.74 -11.35
CA GLY A 335 5.20 -13.37 -11.52
C GLY A 335 4.78 -12.22 -10.62
N PHE A 336 3.46 -12.00 -10.63
CA PHE A 336 2.75 -11.09 -9.76
C PHE A 336 2.26 -11.82 -8.51
N TYR A 337 2.37 -11.16 -7.38
CA TYR A 337 2.06 -11.66 -6.06
C TYR A 337 1.24 -10.62 -5.30
N ARG A 338 0.20 -11.05 -4.59
CA ARG A 338 -0.66 -10.18 -3.79
C ARG A 338 -0.27 -10.28 -2.33
N LEU A 339 -0.22 -9.14 -1.65
CA LEU A 339 0.00 -9.12 -0.20
C LEU A 339 -1.15 -9.83 0.52
N LYS A 340 -0.83 -10.72 1.45
CA LYS A 340 -1.83 -11.53 2.19
C LYS A 340 -2.79 -10.70 3.05
N ILE A 341 -2.37 -9.51 3.48
CA ILE A 341 -3.26 -8.51 4.09
C ILE A 341 -4.48 -8.14 3.22
N LEU A 342 -4.45 -8.42 1.91
CA LEU A 342 -5.53 -8.14 0.96
C LEU A 342 -6.40 -9.36 0.63
N ASN A 343 -6.19 -10.50 1.29
CA ASN A 343 -6.98 -11.72 1.07
C ASN A 343 -8.45 -11.54 1.47
#